data_AF-K1YKZ7-F1
#
_entry.id   AF-K1YKZ7-F1
#
_cell.length_a   1.000
_cell.length_b   1.000
_cell.length_c   1.000
_cell.angle_alpha   90.00
_cell.angle_beta   90.00
_cell.angle_gamma   90.00
#
_symmetry.space_group_name_H-M   'P 1'
#
loop_
_entity.id
_entity.type
_entity.pdbx_description
1 polymer ?
#
loop_
_entity_poly.entity_id
_entity_poly.type
_entity_poly.pdbx_seq_one_letter_code
_entity_poly.pdbx_strand_id
1 'polypeptide(L)'
;MIAARIEPFVKDYLIFAHRSVEPGHAAMQEALGCKKPLLDLNFRLGEGTGAAVAMNLVAGAVAILTQVATFAEASVAEADK
;
A
#
# COMPACT_ATOMS: atom_id res chain seq x y z
N MET A 1 -5.40 -15.46 -1.80
CA MET A 1 -4.89 -16.42 -2.82
C MET A 1 -5.98 -16.99 -3.71
N ILE A 2 -7.08 -17.51 -3.17
CA ILE A 2 -8.14 -18.16 -3.96
C ILE A 2 -8.71 -17.24 -5.04
N ALA A 3 -9.09 -16.00 -4.70
CA ALA A 3 -9.61 -15.04 -5.67
C ALA A 3 -8.67 -14.83 -6.87
N ALA A 4 -7.36 -14.67 -6.63
CA ALA A 4 -6.34 -14.51 -7.66
C ALA A 4 -6.09 -15.79 -8.51
N ARG A 5 -6.60 -16.95 -8.08
CA ARG A 5 -6.59 -18.20 -8.85
C ARG A 5 -7.86 -18.37 -9.68
N ILE A 6 -8.99 -17.87 -9.18
CA ILE A 6 -10.26 -17.84 -9.91
C ILE A 6 -10.19 -16.77 -11.01
N GLU A 7 -9.75 -15.56 -10.67
CA GLU A 7 -9.60 -14.42 -11.59
C GLU A 7 -8.23 -13.76 -11.38
N PRO A 8 -7.25 -13.96 -12.28
CA PRO A 8 -5.92 -13.40 -12.17
C PRO A 8 -5.86 -11.88 -12.07
N PHE A 9 -6.80 -11.15 -12.70
CA PHE A 9 -6.87 -9.69 -12.71
C PHE A 9 -7.08 -9.08 -11.32
N VAL A 10 -7.63 -9.83 -10.37
CA VAL A 10 -7.79 -9.37 -8.97
C VAL A 10 -6.48 -8.88 -8.36
N LYS A 11 -5.33 -9.42 -8.79
CA LYS A 11 -4.02 -9.02 -8.27
C LYS A 11 -3.73 -7.53 -8.47
N ASP A 12 -4.24 -6.93 -9.55
CA ASP A 12 -4.05 -5.51 -9.86
C ASP A 12 -4.83 -4.58 -8.91
N TYR A 13 -5.76 -5.13 -8.13
CA TYR A 13 -6.56 -4.41 -7.13
C TYR A 13 -6.07 -4.63 -5.70
N LEU A 14 -5.08 -5.49 -5.48
CA LEU A 14 -4.61 -5.81 -4.14
C LEU A 14 -3.68 -4.72 -3.61
N ILE A 15 -4.08 -4.06 -2.53
CA ILE A 15 -3.19 -3.22 -1.72
C ILE A 15 -2.70 -4.05 -0.53
N PHE A 16 -1.41 -4.36 -0.49
CA PHE A 16 -0.81 -5.13 0.61
C PHE A 16 -0.55 -4.23 1.81
N ALA A 17 -1.46 -4.25 2.78
CA ALA A 17 -1.44 -3.39 3.95
C ALA A 17 -0.21 -3.58 4.85
N HIS A 18 -0.08 -4.75 5.49
CA HIS A 18 1.04 -5.03 6.40
C HIS A 18 1.60 -6.44 6.23
N ARG A 19 2.81 -6.67 6.74
CA ARG A 19 3.32 -8.02 7.01
C ARG A 19 2.90 -8.47 8.41
N SER A 20 2.23 -9.61 8.50
CA SER A 20 2.01 -10.30 9.79
C SER A 20 3.26 -11.10 10.12
N VAL A 21 3.53 -11.30 11.41
CA VAL A 21 4.60 -12.21 11.85
C VAL A 21 4.21 -13.68 11.73
N GLU A 22 3.00 -13.99 11.27
CA GLU A 22 2.64 -15.37 10.95
C GLU A 22 3.50 -15.91 9.80
N PRO A 23 4.13 -17.10 9.96
CA PRO A 23 5.11 -17.62 9.00
C PRO A 23 4.61 -17.69 7.55
N GLY A 24 3.33 -18.05 7.37
CA GLY A 24 2.74 -18.18 6.04
C GLY A 24 2.44 -16.85 5.34
N HIS A 25 2.37 -15.74 6.08
CA HIS A 25 1.96 -14.47 5.50
C HIS A 25 3.03 -13.91 4.55
N ALA A 26 4.33 -14.14 4.86
CA ALA A 26 5.46 -13.84 4.00
C ALA A 26 5.29 -14.45 2.59
N ALA A 27 5.27 -15.78 2.56
CA ALA A 27 5.14 -16.59 1.36
C ALA A 27 3.84 -16.32 0.59
N MET A 28 2.71 -16.10 1.29
CA MET A 28 1.43 -15.79 0.65
C MET A 28 1.50 -14.50 -0.18
N GLN A 29 2.06 -13.41 0.36
CA GLN A 29 2.11 -12.17 -0.41
C GLN A 29 3.13 -12.27 -1.55
N GLU A 30 4.26 -12.96 -1.38
CA GLU A 30 5.23 -13.21 -2.45
C GLU A 30 4.57 -13.98 -3.62
N ALA A 31 3.82 -15.04 -3.32
CA ALA A 31 3.07 -15.80 -4.32
C ALA A 31 1.99 -14.97 -5.03
N LEU A 32 1.54 -13.88 -4.41
CA LEU A 32 0.60 -12.92 -4.99
C LEU A 32 1.30 -11.74 -5.69
N GLY A 33 2.63 -11.72 -5.75
CA GLY A 33 3.42 -10.68 -6.42
C GLY A 33 3.78 -9.47 -5.56
N CYS A 34 3.51 -9.50 -4.26
CA CYS A 34 3.90 -8.42 -3.35
C CYS A 34 5.40 -8.47 -3.06
N LYS A 35 6.14 -7.46 -3.52
CA LYS A 35 7.54 -7.26 -3.13
C LYS A 35 7.68 -6.65 -1.74
N LYS A 36 6.81 -5.70 -1.40
CA LYS A 36 6.85 -4.95 -0.13
C LYS A 36 5.43 -4.47 0.26
N PRO A 37 4.92 -4.80 1.46
CA PRO A 37 3.67 -4.21 1.96
C PRO A 37 3.90 -2.77 2.42
N LEU A 38 2.82 -2.02 2.62
CA LEU A 38 2.90 -0.64 3.09
C LEU A 38 3.52 -0.53 4.49
N LEU A 39 3.26 -1.53 5.35
CA LEU A 39 3.66 -1.53 6.76
C LEU A 39 4.36 -2.84 7.17
N ASP A 40 5.35 -2.74 8.05
CA ASP A 40 5.97 -3.90 8.72
C ASP A 40 6.17 -3.55 10.20
N LEU A 41 5.18 -3.93 11.02
CA LEU A 41 5.00 -3.47 12.40
C LEU A 41 4.95 -4.63 13.42
N ASN A 42 5.34 -5.84 13.01
CA ASN A 42 5.22 -7.05 13.81
C ASN A 42 3.78 -7.38 14.31
N PHE A 43 2.75 -6.92 13.60
CA PHE A 43 1.35 -7.18 13.97
C PHE A 43 0.95 -8.63 13.74
N ARG A 44 0.06 -9.15 14.59
CA ARG A 44 -0.50 -10.52 14.49
C ARG A 44 -1.91 -10.69 15.06
N LEU A 45 -2.63 -9.60 15.29
CA LEU A 45 -3.98 -9.68 15.87
C LEU A 45 -5.00 -10.24 14.87
N GLY A 46 -4.86 -9.91 13.59
CA GLY A 46 -5.89 -10.21 12.59
C GLY A 46 -6.99 -9.16 12.59
N GLU A 47 -8.24 -9.59 12.38
CA GLU A 47 -9.45 -8.74 12.42
C GLU A 47 -9.43 -7.54 11.45
N GLY A 48 -8.54 -7.56 10.45
CA GLY A 48 -8.35 -6.43 9.53
C GLY A 48 -7.58 -5.25 10.13
N THR A 49 -7.04 -5.34 11.35
CA THR A 49 -6.36 -4.22 12.03
C THR A 49 -5.21 -3.62 11.23
N GLY A 50 -4.37 -4.46 10.61
CA GLY A 50 -3.30 -3.97 9.73
C GLY A 50 -3.82 -3.23 8.49
N ALA A 51 -4.96 -3.66 7.93
CA ALA A 51 -5.61 -2.97 6.83
C ALA A 51 -6.21 -1.63 7.26
N ALA A 52 -6.90 -1.59 8.41
CA ALA A 52 -7.48 -0.37 8.97
C ALA A 52 -6.41 0.72 9.21
N VAL A 53 -5.25 0.34 9.77
CA VAL A 53 -4.14 1.28 9.95
C VAL A 53 -3.59 1.76 8.61
N ALA A 54 -3.40 0.86 7.64
CA ALA A 54 -2.88 1.19 6.31
C ALA A 54 -3.80 2.11 5.49
N MET A 55 -5.11 2.18 5.78
CA MET A 55 -6.03 3.10 5.10
C MET A 55 -5.59 4.57 5.24
N ASN A 56 -4.95 4.94 6.34
CA ASN A 56 -4.43 6.29 6.52
C ASN A 56 -3.33 6.64 5.50
N LEU A 57 -2.49 5.66 5.12
CA LEU A 57 -1.47 5.85 4.09
C LEU A 57 -2.10 6.01 2.70
N VAL A 58 -3.14 5.22 2.41
CA VAL A 58 -3.89 5.32 1.15
C VAL A 58 -4.56 6.70 1.04
N ALA A 59 -5.21 7.16 2.12
CA ALA A 59 -5.80 8.50 2.18
C ALA A 59 -4.74 9.60 2.03
N GLY A 60 -3.58 9.45 2.68
CA GLY A 60 -2.45 10.36 2.51
C GLY A 60 -1.93 10.42 1.07
N ALA A 61 -1.82 9.29 0.38
CA ALA A 61 -1.44 9.25 -1.03
C ALA A 61 -2.44 9.99 -1.93
N VAL A 62 -3.74 9.83 -1.67
CA VAL A 62 -4.80 10.59 -2.37
C VAL A 62 -4.66 12.09 -2.08
N ALA A 63 -4.44 12.48 -0.82
CA ALA A 63 -4.26 13.88 -0.45
C ALA A 63 -3.04 14.49 -1.14
N ILE A 64 -1.93 13.75 -1.23
CA ILE A 64 -0.74 14.21 -1.98
C ILE A 64 -1.11 14.50 -3.44
N LEU A 65 -1.83 13.59 -4.11
CA LEU A 65 -2.19 13.76 -5.51
C LEU A 65 -3.19 14.89 -5.78
N THR A 66 -4.01 15.24 -4.79
CA THR A 66 -5.18 16.12 -4.99
C THR A 66 -5.09 17.46 -4.27
N GLN A 67 -4.19 17.60 -3.29
CA GLN A 67 -4.12 18.77 -2.40
C GLN A 67 -2.73 19.39 -2.34
N VAL A 68 -1.68 18.70 -2.80
CA VAL A 68 -0.35 19.31 -2.88
C VAL A 68 -0.27 20.14 -4.15
N ALA A 69 0.01 21.44 -3.97
CA ALA A 69 0.21 22.36 -5.07
C ALA A 69 1.42 21.94 -5.93
N THR A 70 1.26 22.05 -7.24
CA THR A 70 2.36 21.96 -8.19
C THR A 70 3.33 23.13 -8.01
N PHE A 71 4.56 23.02 -8.54
CA PHE A 71 5.54 24.11 -8.47
C PHE A 71 5.02 25.43 -9.06
N ALA A 72 4.25 25.36 -10.14
CA ALA A 72 3.63 26.52 -10.77
C ALA A 72 2.58 27.18 -9.84
N GLU A 73 1.72 26.38 -9.21
CA GLU A 73 0.70 26.89 -8.26
C GLU A 73 1.33 27.46 -6.99
N ALA A 74 2.43 26.85 -6.53
CA ALA A 74 3.16 27.29 -5.34
C ALA A 74 4.14 28.45 -5.61
N SER A 75 4.23 28.93 -6.86
CA SER A 75 5.16 30.01 -7.27
C SER A 75 6.62 29.74 -6.86
N VAL A 76 7.04 28.48 -6.91
CA VAL A 76 8.42 28.09 -6.57
C VAL A 76 9.30 28.40 -7.78
N ALA A 77 10.35 29.19 -7.57
CA ALA A 77 11.32 29.50 -8.61
C ALA A 77 11.99 28.22 -9.13
N GLU A 78 12.12 28.07 -10.44
CA GLU A 78 12.97 27.04 -11.02
C GLU A 78 14.41 27.34 -10.64
N ALA A 79 15.14 26.32 -10.19
CA ALA A 79 16.56 26.48 -9.88
C ALA A 79 17.31 26.75 -11.19
N ASP A 80 18.03 27.88 -11.25
CA ASP A 80 18.96 28.18 -12.34
C ASP A 80 19.94 27.00 -12.46
N LYS A 81 19.89 26.31 -13.61
CA LYS A 81 20.86 25.28 -14.00
C LYS A 81 21.96 25.87 -14.86
#